data_AF-A0A0N0P2T0-F1
#
_entry.id   AF-A0A0N0P2T0-F1
#
_cell.length_a   1.000
_cell.length_b   1.000
_cell.length_c   1.000
_cell.angle_alpha   90.00
_cell.angle_beta   90.00
_cell.angle_gamma   90.00
#
_symmetry.space_group_name_H-M   'P 1'
#
loop_
_entity.id
_entity.type
_entity.pdbx_description
1 polymer ?
#
loop_
_entity_poly.entity_id
_entity_poly.type
_entity_poly.pdbx_seq_one_letter_code
_entity_poly.pdbx_strand_id
1 'polypeptide(L)'
;MIEVPRAALTADEIAEEADFFSFGTNDLTQLGCGFSRDDAGQFLRLYEELGIYTFDPFQSLDQEGVGELVRFAIQKSRSVKPMLKLGICGEHGGDPRTIEFCHRSGMNYVSCSPFRVPVAIVAAAHAAVKEKQDYVAKNKALAAAKL
;
A
#
# COMPACT_ATOMS: atom_id res chain seq x y z
N MET A 1 -2.11 -15.03 -0.60
CA MET A 1 -1.54 -13.86 0.09
C MET A 1 -0.24 -13.49 -0.59
N ILE A 2 0.07 -12.19 -0.70
CA ILE A 2 1.38 -11.68 -1.14
C ILE A 2 2.04 -11.06 0.09
N GLU A 3 2.82 -11.86 0.80
CA GLU A 3 3.38 -11.51 2.11
C GLU A 3 4.84 -11.92 2.29
N VAL A 4 5.42 -12.56 1.26
CA VAL A 4 6.84 -12.87 1.17
C VAL A 4 7.45 -12.09 0.00
N PRO A 5 8.66 -11.48 0.13
CA PRO A 5 9.25 -10.68 -0.95
C PRO A 5 9.37 -11.44 -2.28
N ARG A 6 9.70 -12.73 -2.24
CA ARG A 6 9.77 -13.57 -3.44
C ARG A 6 8.44 -13.59 -4.21
N ALA A 7 7.30 -13.66 -3.50
CA ALA A 7 5.99 -13.68 -4.14
C ALA A 7 5.67 -12.35 -4.84
N ALA A 8 6.15 -11.22 -4.31
CA ALA A 8 6.06 -9.95 -5.00
C ALA A 8 6.93 -9.91 -6.26
N LEU A 9 8.15 -10.45 -6.20
CA LEU A 9 9.10 -10.47 -7.31
C LEU A 9 8.67 -11.41 -8.46
N THR A 10 7.97 -12.51 -8.14
CA THR A 10 7.45 -13.50 -9.11
C THR A 10 5.93 -13.44 -9.22
N ALA A 11 5.34 -12.26 -9.04
CA ALA A 11 3.89 -12.06 -8.99
C ALA A 11 3.16 -12.35 -10.31
N ASP A 12 3.87 -12.35 -11.44
CA ASP A 12 3.38 -12.79 -12.74
C ASP A 12 3.06 -14.28 -12.75
N GLU A 13 4.01 -15.13 -12.34
CA GLU A 13 3.83 -16.58 -12.26
C GLU A 13 2.69 -16.94 -11.29
N ILE A 14 2.64 -16.28 -10.14
CA ILE A 14 1.57 -16.53 -9.14
C ILE A 14 0.21 -16.07 -9.68
N ALA A 15 0.17 -15.02 -10.50
CA ALA A 15 -1.06 -14.53 -11.08
C ALA A 15 -1.67 -15.50 -12.10
N GLU A 16 -0.91 -16.41 -12.71
CA GLU A 16 -1.46 -17.44 -13.61
C GLU A 16 -2.49 -18.32 -12.89
N GLU A 17 -2.20 -18.67 -11.64
CA GLU A 17 -3.00 -19.58 -10.83
C GLU A 17 -3.99 -18.87 -9.90
N ALA A 18 -3.66 -17.66 -9.42
CA ALA A 18 -4.49 -16.95 -8.45
C ALA A 18 -5.62 -16.13 -9.08
N ASP A 19 -6.78 -16.08 -8.42
CA ASP A 19 -7.93 -15.25 -8.83
C ASP A 19 -7.95 -13.87 -8.17
N PHE A 20 -7.20 -13.70 -7.08
CA PHE A 20 -7.02 -12.44 -6.39
C PHE A 20 -5.76 -12.45 -5.54
N PHE A 21 -5.20 -11.26 -5.28
CA PHE A 21 -4.17 -11.07 -4.28
C PHE A 21 -4.72 -10.32 -3.07
N SER A 22 -4.28 -10.76 -1.90
CA SER A 22 -4.39 -10.01 -0.65
C SER A 22 -2.97 -9.81 -0.13
N PHE A 23 -2.56 -8.55 0.01
CA PHE A 23 -1.24 -8.18 0.52
C PHE A 23 -1.25 -8.30 2.04
N GLY A 24 -0.46 -9.23 2.56
CA GLY A 24 -0.18 -9.39 3.99
C GLY A 24 0.98 -8.49 4.36
N THR A 25 0.72 -7.20 4.52
CA THR A 25 1.80 -6.22 4.67
C THR A 25 2.50 -6.28 6.02
N ASN A 26 1.91 -6.93 7.04
CA ASN A 26 2.61 -7.17 8.29
C ASN A 26 3.85 -8.06 8.06
N ASP A 27 3.66 -9.26 7.51
CA ASP A 27 4.76 -10.18 7.21
C ASP A 27 5.65 -9.67 6.08
N LEU A 28 5.07 -8.98 5.08
CA LEU A 28 5.86 -8.36 4.02
C LEU A 28 6.79 -7.28 4.56
N THR A 29 6.36 -6.49 5.55
CA THR A 29 7.23 -5.54 6.28
C THR A 29 8.28 -6.28 7.08
N GLN A 30 7.91 -7.35 7.81
CA GLN A 30 8.89 -8.13 8.59
C GLN A 30 10.02 -8.65 7.70
N LEU A 31 9.68 -9.28 6.58
CA LEU A 31 10.65 -9.89 5.68
C LEU A 31 11.35 -8.86 4.78
N GLY A 32 10.65 -7.81 4.37
CA GLY A 32 11.19 -6.75 3.52
C GLY A 32 12.21 -5.87 4.27
N CYS A 33 11.91 -5.52 5.52
CA CYS A 33 12.79 -4.70 6.35
C CYS A 33 13.79 -5.54 7.18
N GLY A 34 13.57 -6.85 7.30
CA GLY A 34 14.36 -7.71 8.21
C GLY A 34 14.05 -7.46 9.68
N PHE A 35 12.82 -7.08 10.00
CA PHE A 35 12.37 -6.76 11.35
C PHE A 35 11.51 -7.88 11.91
N SER A 36 11.93 -8.48 13.02
CA SER A 36 11.04 -9.28 13.86
C SER A 36 10.06 -8.34 14.55
N ARG A 37 8.75 -8.47 14.29
CA ARG A 37 7.74 -7.57 14.87
C ARG A 37 7.75 -7.59 16.40
N ASP A 38 8.03 -8.75 16.98
CA ASP A 38 8.04 -8.94 18.44
C ASP A 38 9.26 -8.29 19.10
N ASP A 39 10.36 -8.10 18.35
CA ASP A 39 11.61 -7.54 18.88
C ASP A 39 11.83 -6.07 18.46
N ALA A 40 11.22 -5.64 17.35
CA ALA A 40 11.50 -4.36 16.72
C ALA A 40 11.10 -3.15 17.57
N GLY A 41 10.13 -3.30 18.48
CA GLY A 41 9.73 -2.26 19.42
C GLY A 41 10.89 -1.73 20.28
N GLN A 42 11.96 -2.51 20.46
CA GLN A 42 13.14 -2.10 21.25
C GLN A 42 13.98 -1.00 20.57
N PHE A 43 13.92 -0.88 19.23
CA PHE A 43 14.75 0.08 18.49
C PHE A 43 13.96 0.97 17.53
N LEU A 44 12.75 0.60 17.10
CA LEU A 44 11.96 1.39 16.14
C LEU A 44 11.64 2.79 16.67
N ARG A 45 11.37 2.92 17.97
CA ARG A 45 11.17 4.23 18.59
C ARG A 45 12.40 5.15 18.44
N LEU A 46 13.60 4.59 18.62
CA LEU A 46 14.84 5.36 18.41
C LEU A 46 15.01 5.74 16.95
N TYR A 47 14.61 4.87 16.01
CA TYR A 47 14.67 5.17 14.58
C TYR A 47 13.72 6.32 14.19
N GLU A 48 12.54 6.39 14.82
CA GLU A 48 11.62 7.53 14.65
C GLU A 48 12.22 8.82 15.25
N GLU A 49 12.77 8.76 16.46
CA GLU A 49 13.41 9.92 17.12
C GLU A 49 14.61 10.47 16.33
N LEU A 50 15.36 9.59 15.67
CA LEU A 50 16.49 9.95 14.79
C LEU A 50 16.06 10.32 13.35
N GLY A 51 14.77 10.19 13.02
CA GLY A 51 14.25 10.49 11.69
C GLY A 51 14.67 9.49 10.60
N ILE A 52 15.11 8.29 10.97
CA ILE A 52 15.42 7.19 10.03
C ILE A 52 14.13 6.70 9.38
N TYR A 53 13.08 6.50 10.19
CA TYR A 53 11.72 6.33 9.73
C TYR A 53 10.88 7.51 10.19
N THR A 54 9.96 7.98 9.35
CA THR A 54 9.00 9.01 9.77
C THR A 54 7.87 8.42 10.63
N PHE A 55 7.59 7.13 10.47
CA PHE A 55 6.57 6.38 11.21
C PHE A 55 7.03 4.93 11.38
N ASP A 56 6.60 4.29 12.46
CA ASP A 56 6.66 2.84 12.63
C ASP A 56 6.12 2.12 11.37
N PRO A 57 6.97 1.35 10.64
CA PRO A 57 6.61 0.71 9.38
C PRO A 57 5.60 -0.45 9.54
N PHE A 58 5.24 -0.83 10.78
CA PHE A 58 4.16 -1.77 11.08
C PHE A 58 2.79 -1.08 11.32
N GLN A 59 2.78 0.25 11.48
CA GLN A 59 1.55 1.03 11.68
C GLN A 59 1.11 1.74 10.40
N SER A 60 2.07 2.36 9.70
CA SER A 60 1.88 2.98 8.39
C SER A 60 2.87 2.35 7.41
N LEU A 61 2.38 1.93 6.24
CA LEU A 61 3.21 1.26 5.24
C LEU A 61 4.41 2.13 4.86
N ASP A 62 5.61 1.54 4.90
CA ASP A 62 6.80 2.08 4.27
C ASP A 62 6.60 2.10 2.76
N GLN A 63 6.34 3.28 2.19
CA GLN A 63 6.01 3.41 0.77
C GLN A 63 7.24 3.36 -0.15
N GLU A 64 8.44 3.59 0.40
CA GLU A 64 9.71 3.68 -0.36
C GLU A 64 10.45 2.33 -0.42
N GLY A 65 10.26 1.46 0.56
CA GLY A 65 10.75 0.08 0.53
C GLY A 65 9.63 -0.92 0.26
N VAL A 66 8.86 -1.30 1.29
CA VAL A 66 7.80 -2.33 1.20
C VAL A 66 6.74 -1.97 0.15
N GLY A 67 6.42 -0.69 0.02
CA GLY A 67 5.50 -0.17 -0.99
C GLY A 67 5.98 -0.36 -2.43
N GLU A 68 7.30 -0.40 -2.68
CA GLU A 68 7.84 -0.75 -4.00
C GLU A 68 7.61 -2.23 -4.32
N LEU A 69 7.77 -3.14 -3.34
CA LEU A 69 7.42 -4.55 -3.52
C LEU A 69 5.94 -4.71 -3.86
N VAL A 70 5.06 -3.98 -3.16
CA VAL A 70 3.63 -3.97 -3.46
C VAL A 70 3.36 -3.47 -4.88
N ARG A 71 3.91 -2.31 -5.27
CA ARG A 71 3.74 -1.75 -6.62
C ARG A 71 4.25 -2.70 -7.71
N PHE A 72 5.41 -3.31 -7.50
CA PHE A 72 6.00 -4.27 -8.42
C PHE A 72 5.10 -5.50 -8.60
N ALA A 73 4.57 -6.04 -7.50
CA ALA A 73 3.64 -7.17 -7.53
C ALA A 73 2.34 -6.84 -8.27
N ILE A 74 1.77 -5.65 -8.04
CA ILE A 74 0.58 -5.16 -8.75
C ILE A 74 0.86 -5.07 -10.25
N GLN A 75 1.99 -4.49 -10.65
CA GLN A 75 2.35 -4.34 -12.05
C GLN A 75 2.52 -5.70 -12.74
N LYS A 76 3.32 -6.61 -12.15
CA LYS A 76 3.60 -7.94 -12.71
C LYS A 76 2.36 -8.82 -12.78
N SER A 77 1.52 -8.80 -11.76
CA SER A 77 0.29 -9.57 -11.79
C SER A 77 -0.71 -9.05 -12.82
N ARG A 78 -0.82 -7.73 -12.99
CA ARG A 78 -1.71 -7.13 -14.00
C ARG A 78 -1.20 -7.27 -15.44
N SER A 79 0.10 -7.49 -15.67
CA SER A 79 0.56 -7.87 -17.01
C SER A 79 0.10 -9.27 -17.43
N VAL A 80 -0.25 -10.14 -16.48
CA VAL A 80 -0.78 -11.48 -16.74
C VAL A 80 -2.32 -11.49 -16.69
N LYS A 81 -2.91 -10.93 -15.62
CA LYS A 81 -4.36 -10.81 -15.42
C LYS A 81 -4.74 -9.35 -15.16
N PRO A 82 -5.09 -8.55 -16.21
CA PRO A 82 -5.37 -7.11 -16.06
C PRO A 82 -6.49 -6.76 -15.06
N MET A 83 -7.46 -7.67 -14.92
CA MET A 83 -8.62 -7.52 -14.03
C MET A 83 -8.47 -8.30 -12.71
N LEU A 84 -7.25 -8.77 -12.37
CA LEU A 84 -7.00 -9.45 -11.10
C LEU A 84 -7.44 -8.56 -9.93
N LYS A 85 -8.21 -9.14 -9.00
CA LYS A 85 -8.65 -8.41 -7.80
C LYS A 85 -7.49 -8.31 -6.83
N LEU A 86 -7.20 -7.10 -6.36
CA LEU A 86 -6.08 -6.79 -5.49
C LEU A 86 -6.61 -6.09 -4.24
N GLY A 87 -6.16 -6.49 -3.06
CA GLY A 87 -6.43 -5.75 -1.84
C GLY A 87 -5.37 -5.97 -0.79
N ILE A 88 -5.52 -5.30 0.34
CA ILE A 88 -4.60 -5.34 1.48
C ILE A 88 -5.36 -5.74 2.74
N CYS A 89 -4.70 -6.42 3.66
CA CYS A 89 -5.23 -6.75 4.97
C CYS A 89 -4.23 -6.43 6.09
N GLY A 90 -4.68 -6.53 7.33
CA GLY A 90 -3.87 -6.25 8.52
C GLY A 90 -4.00 -4.81 9.00
N GLU A 91 -3.03 -4.38 9.81
CA GLU A 91 -3.10 -3.07 10.49
C GLU A 91 -3.05 -1.90 9.51
N HIS A 92 -2.22 -2.04 8.47
CA HIS A 92 -2.10 -1.06 7.40
C HIS A 92 -3.42 -0.80 6.66
N GLY A 93 -4.31 -1.80 6.59
CA GLY A 93 -5.61 -1.65 5.91
C GLY A 93 -6.55 -0.65 6.58
N GLY A 94 -6.25 -0.22 7.81
CA GLY A 94 -7.01 0.81 8.54
C GLY A 94 -6.25 2.13 8.73
N ASP A 95 -5.06 2.28 8.14
CA ASP A 95 -4.24 3.49 8.23
C ASP A 95 -4.53 4.44 7.04
N PRO A 96 -4.97 5.69 7.27
CA PRO A 96 -5.33 6.60 6.19
C PRO A 96 -4.23 6.82 5.13
N ARG A 97 -2.95 6.89 5.53
CA ARG A 97 -1.83 7.10 4.59
C ARG A 97 -1.63 5.89 3.69
N THR A 98 -1.71 4.70 4.25
CA THR A 98 -1.66 3.44 3.51
C THR A 98 -2.87 3.31 2.60
N ILE A 99 -4.08 3.63 3.06
CA ILE A 99 -5.28 3.57 2.23
C ILE A 99 -5.16 4.49 1.01
N GLU A 100 -4.64 5.70 1.18
CA GLU A 100 -4.35 6.60 0.07
C GLU A 100 -3.33 5.98 -0.90
N PHE A 101 -2.27 5.35 -0.39
CA PHE A 101 -1.31 4.61 -1.21
C PHE A 101 -1.96 3.46 -1.99
N CYS A 102 -2.82 2.67 -1.35
CA CYS A 102 -3.57 1.57 -1.97
C CYS A 102 -4.47 2.08 -3.10
N HIS A 103 -5.17 3.20 -2.88
CA HIS A 103 -5.99 3.88 -3.88
C HIS A 103 -5.15 4.26 -5.10
N ARG A 104 -4.04 4.99 -4.89
CA ARG A 104 -3.13 5.43 -5.97
C ARG A 104 -2.45 4.26 -6.69
N SER A 105 -2.22 3.16 -5.99
CA SER A 105 -1.67 1.92 -6.57
C SER A 105 -2.72 1.09 -7.31
N GLY A 106 -3.98 1.52 -7.31
CA GLY A 106 -5.08 0.91 -8.03
C GLY A 106 -5.59 -0.39 -7.40
N MET A 107 -5.47 -0.57 -6.09
CA MET A 107 -6.09 -1.70 -5.39
C MET A 107 -7.62 -1.60 -5.41
N ASN A 108 -8.30 -2.75 -5.31
CA ASN A 108 -9.76 -2.84 -5.34
C ASN A 108 -10.40 -2.69 -3.96
N TYR A 109 -9.70 -3.08 -2.89
CA TYR A 109 -10.23 -3.00 -1.53
C TYR A 109 -9.13 -2.89 -0.47
N VAL A 110 -9.53 -2.43 0.71
CA VAL A 110 -8.77 -2.53 1.95
C VAL A 110 -9.58 -3.31 2.98
N SER A 111 -8.92 -4.10 3.81
CA SER A 111 -9.54 -4.87 4.89
C SER A 111 -8.87 -4.53 6.21
N CYS A 112 -9.67 -4.16 7.21
CA CYS A 112 -9.19 -3.73 8.52
C CYS A 112 -10.08 -4.26 9.66
N SER A 113 -9.63 -4.08 10.90
CA SER A 113 -10.41 -4.45 12.08
C SER A 113 -11.76 -3.71 12.12
N PRO A 114 -12.81 -4.30 12.73
CA PRO A 114 -14.17 -3.75 12.68
C PRO A 114 -14.27 -2.28 13.11
N PHE A 115 -13.54 -1.88 14.15
CA PHE A 115 -13.56 -0.51 14.66
C PHE A 115 -12.84 0.50 13.75
N ARG A 116 -11.96 0.04 12.86
CA ARG A 116 -11.27 0.89 11.88
C ARG A 116 -12.04 1.02 10.57
N VAL A 117 -13.11 0.25 10.35
CA VAL A 117 -13.94 0.34 9.13
C VAL A 117 -14.45 1.75 8.86
N PRO A 118 -15.00 2.51 9.85
CA PRO A 118 -15.44 3.88 9.59
C PRO A 118 -14.29 4.80 9.15
N VAL A 119 -13.11 4.66 9.76
CA VAL A 119 -11.91 5.43 9.38
C VAL A 119 -11.49 5.07 7.95
N ALA A 120 -11.51 3.79 7.60
CA ALA A 120 -11.12 3.33 6.27
C ALA A 120 -12.05 3.86 5.17
N ILE A 121 -13.36 3.90 5.44
CA ILE A 121 -14.35 4.48 4.51
C ILE A 121 -14.04 5.96 4.25
N VAL A 122 -13.84 6.75 5.32
CA VAL A 122 -13.54 8.19 5.20
C VAL A 122 -12.21 8.41 4.48
N ALA A 123 -11.17 7.66 4.84
CA ALA A 123 -9.86 7.77 4.20
C ALA A 123 -9.91 7.43 2.70
N ALA A 124 -10.62 6.37 2.31
CA ALA A 124 -10.80 6.00 0.91
C ALA A 124 -11.58 7.07 0.14
N ALA A 125 -12.65 7.63 0.73
CA ALA A 125 -13.39 8.74 0.14
C ALA A 125 -12.51 9.99 -0.04
N HIS A 126 -11.69 10.33 0.96
CA HIS A 126 -10.75 11.44 0.88
C HIS A 126 -9.72 11.23 -0.24
N ALA A 127 -9.16 10.02 -0.37
CA ALA A 127 -8.21 9.70 -1.45
C ALA A 127 -8.83 9.91 -2.83
N ALA A 128 -10.06 9.42 -3.04
CA ALA A 128 -10.78 9.59 -4.30
C ALA A 128 -11.12 11.06 -4.61
N VAL A 129 -11.54 11.83 -3.60
CA VAL A 129 -11.83 13.26 -3.77
C VAL A 129 -10.56 14.04 -4.13
N LYS A 130 -9.45 13.76 -3.43
CA LYS A 130 -8.16 14.40 -3.67
C LYS A 130 -7.65 14.12 -5.09
N GLU A 131 -7.68 12.87 -5.54
CA GLU A 131 -7.30 12.51 -6.92
C GLU A 131 -8.11 13.30 -7.96
N LYS A 132 -9.44 13.42 -7.75
CA LYS A 132 -10.31 14.20 -8.63
C LYS A 132 -9.94 15.68 -8.64
N GLN A 133 -9.63 16.27 -7.49
CA GLN A 133 -9.20 17.67 -7.39
C GLN A 133 -7.86 17.89 -8.10
N ASP A 134 -6.89 16.99 -7.90
CA ASP A 134 -5.58 17.04 -8.55
C ASP A 134 -5.70 16.96 -10.08
N TYR A 135 -6.57 16.08 -10.59
CA TYR A 135 -6.88 15.98 -12.01
C TYR A 135 -7.43 17.29 -12.59
N VAL A 136 -8.40 17.92 -11.90
CA VAL A 136 -8.98 19.20 -12.32
C VAL A 136 -7.93 20.31 -12.31
N ALA A 137 -7.12 20.39 -11.24
CA ALA A 137 -6.07 21.39 -11.11
C ALA A 137 -5.01 21.26 -12.22
N LYS A 138 -4.55 20.03 -12.50
CA LYS A 138 -3.57 19.74 -13.55
C LYS A 138 -4.07 20.17 -14.93
N ASN A 139 -5.33 19.87 -15.25
CA ASN A 139 -5.93 20.27 -16.53
C ASN A 139 -6.09 21.77 -16.67
N LYS A 140 -6.46 22.47 -15.58
CA LYS A 140 -6.52 23.93 -15.57
C LYS A 140 -5.14 24.56 -15.80
N ALA A 141 -4.10 24.02 -15.18
CA ALA A 141 -2.72 24.48 -15.37
C ALA A 141 -2.22 24.24 -16.82
N LEU A 142 -2.50 23.06 -17.37
CA LEU A 142 -2.18 22.73 -18.77
C LEU A 142 -2.88 23.65 -19.78
N ALA A 143 -4.12 24.05 -19.51
CA ALA A 143 -4.85 24.99 -20.36
C ALA A 143 -4.24 26.41 -20.28
N ALA A 144 -3.84 26.85 -19.08
CA ALA A 144 -3.22 28.15 -18.88
C ALA A 144 -1.82 28.27 -19.51
N ALA A 145 -1.04 27.18 -19.54
CA ALA A 145 0.31 27.16 -20.13
C ALA A 145 0.33 27.12 -21.68
N LYS A 146 -0.83 26.98 -22.34
CA LYS A 146 -0.99 26.97 -23.79
C LYS A 146 -1.41 28.34 -24.37
N LEU A 147 -1.61 29.34 -23.50
CA LEU A 147 -1.89 30.73 -23.83
C LEU A 147 -0.61 31.56 -23.69
#